data_AF-A0AAE4Q1Z0-F1
#
_entry.id   AF-A0AAE4Q1Z0-F1
#
_cell.length_a   1.000
_cell.length_b   1.000
_cell.length_c   1.000
_cell.angle_alpha   90.00
_cell.angle_beta   90.00
_cell.angle_gamma   90.00
#
_symmetry.space_group_name_H-M   'P 1'
#
loop_
_entity.id
_entity.type
_entity.pdbx_description
1 polymer ?
#
loop_
_entity_poly.entity_id
_entity_poly.type
_entity_poly.pdbx_seq_one_letter_code
_entity_poly.pdbx_strand_id
1 'polypeptide(L)'
;MSLLSLLFKKKQPSLQKADGSPKTSGELIAEVTDGANLVDGKQTWELAEAQKDDLEAMKRCCDAELKTMEKAGLVPAPYYFERVAILSRKNKDYRQEIYYCEQYIEKVEAFYSKNGTNNIADVRKGPRFKAIVKRLQKAKELYAR
;
A
#
# COMPACT_ATOMS: atom_id res chain seq x y z
N MET A 1 -12.42 -6.73 -15.89
CA MET A 1 -12.70 -6.87 -14.44
C MET A 1 -12.28 -5.59 -13.76
N SER A 2 -13.22 -4.81 -13.21
CA SER A 2 -12.95 -3.55 -12.50
C SER A 2 -12.41 -3.81 -11.09
N LEU A 3 -11.63 -2.88 -10.51
CA LEU A 3 -11.17 -2.95 -9.11
C LEU A 3 -12.33 -3.21 -8.12
N LEU A 4 -13.49 -2.59 -8.38
CA LEU A 4 -14.73 -2.79 -7.63
C LEU A 4 -15.29 -4.22 -7.75
N SER A 5 -15.10 -4.87 -8.90
CA SER A 5 -15.53 -6.26 -9.10
C SER A 5 -14.68 -7.27 -8.32
N LEU A 6 -13.43 -6.94 -7.99
CA LEU A 6 -12.59 -7.75 -7.09
C LEU A 6 -13.04 -7.59 -5.64
N LEU A 7 -13.35 -6.36 -5.22
CA LEU A 7 -13.89 -6.05 -3.88
C LEU A 7 -15.20 -6.79 -3.62
N PHE A 8 -16.16 -6.68 -4.55
CA PHE A 8 -17.51 -7.23 -4.38
C PHE A 8 -17.61 -8.75 -4.55
N LYS A 9 -16.54 -9.41 -5.00
CA LYS A 9 -16.48 -10.88 -5.04
C LYS A 9 -16.35 -11.52 -3.67
N LYS A 10 -15.77 -10.83 -2.68
CA LYS A 10 -15.54 -11.38 -1.34
C LYS A 10 -16.66 -11.05 -0.36
N LYS A 11 -17.18 -9.83 -0.43
CA LYS A 11 -18.28 -9.34 0.41
C LYS A 11 -19.02 -8.27 -0.40
N GLN A 12 -20.35 -8.22 -0.34
CA GLN A 12 -21.14 -7.16 -0.96
C GLN A 12 -21.41 -6.07 0.09
N PRO A 13 -20.54 -5.05 0.20
CA PRO A 13 -20.77 -3.96 1.13
C PRO A 13 -21.93 -3.08 0.66
N SER A 14 -22.65 -2.47 1.60
CA SER A 14 -23.64 -1.45 1.24
C SER A 14 -22.94 -0.25 0.60
N LEU A 15 -23.42 0.21 -0.56
CA LEU A 15 -22.90 1.41 -1.22
C LEU A 15 -23.32 2.71 -0.54
N GLN A 16 -24.32 2.65 0.34
CA GLN A 16 -24.88 3.81 1.05
C GLN A 16 -24.59 3.72 2.56
N LYS A 17 -24.43 4.90 3.16
CA LYS A 17 -24.40 5.09 4.61
C LYS A 17 -25.83 5.03 5.17
N ALA A 18 -25.96 4.99 6.50
CA ALA A 18 -27.25 4.98 7.18
C ALA A 18 -28.11 6.23 6.90
N ASP A 19 -27.47 7.35 6.54
CA ASP A 19 -28.13 8.61 6.16
C ASP A 19 -28.46 8.71 4.65
N GLY A 20 -28.22 7.65 3.87
CA GLY A 20 -28.47 7.60 2.43
C GLY A 20 -27.35 8.21 1.55
N SER A 21 -26.32 8.80 2.14
CA SER A 21 -25.17 9.32 1.38
C SER A 21 -24.28 8.18 0.84
N PRO A 22 -23.57 8.38 -0.29
CA PRO A 22 -22.69 7.35 -0.85
C PRO A 22 -21.43 7.14 0.01
N LYS A 23 -21.00 5.88 0.15
CA LYS A 23 -19.73 5.55 0.80
C LYS A 23 -18.54 5.89 -0.08
N THR A 24 -17.48 6.36 0.55
CA THR A 24 -16.16 6.53 -0.06
C THR A 24 -15.51 5.19 -0.36
N SER A 25 -14.52 5.19 -1.24
CA SER A 25 -13.71 3.99 -1.52
C SER A 25 -13.04 3.44 -0.26
N GLY A 26 -12.56 4.30 0.64
CA GLY A 26 -11.97 3.88 1.92
C GLY A 26 -12.96 3.18 2.85
N GLU A 27 -14.21 3.65 2.92
CA GLU A 27 -15.28 3.03 3.71
C GLU A 27 -15.67 1.66 3.13
N LEU A 28 -15.77 1.55 1.80
CA LEU A 28 -16.06 0.27 1.14
C LEU A 28 -14.94 -0.75 1.38
N ILE A 29 -13.68 -0.33 1.27
CA ILE A 29 -12.52 -1.21 1.52
C ILE A 29 -12.50 -1.64 3.00
N ALA A 30 -12.79 -0.72 3.93
CA ALA A 30 -12.85 -1.06 5.36
C ALA A 30 -13.91 -2.13 5.65
N GLU A 31 -15.10 -2.01 5.04
CA GLU A 31 -16.17 -3.00 5.24
C GLU A 31 -15.83 -4.37 4.64
N VAL A 32 -15.17 -4.40 3.48
CA VAL A 32 -14.75 -5.63 2.79
C VAL A 32 -13.57 -6.30 3.50
N THR A 33 -12.72 -5.53 4.18
CA THR A 33 -11.51 -6.02 4.86
C THR A 33 -11.64 -6.15 6.37
N ASP A 34 -12.84 -5.94 6.92
CA ASP A 34 -13.10 -5.85 8.36
C ASP A 34 -12.11 -4.90 9.05
N GLY A 35 -11.90 -3.72 8.44
CA GLY A 35 -11.06 -2.65 8.94
C GLY A 35 -9.55 -2.87 8.77
N ALA A 36 -9.10 -3.80 7.93
CA ALA A 36 -7.66 -4.07 7.80
C ALA A 36 -6.85 -2.92 7.15
N ASN A 37 -7.54 -2.01 6.44
CA ASN A 37 -6.98 -0.76 5.92
C ASN A 37 -6.98 0.39 6.94
N LEU A 38 -7.46 0.14 8.16
CA LEU A 38 -7.46 1.14 9.24
C LEU A 38 -6.20 0.98 10.09
N VAL A 39 -5.58 2.11 10.41
CA VAL A 39 -4.49 2.22 11.38
C VAL A 39 -4.98 3.14 12.49
N ASP A 40 -5.01 2.65 13.72
CA ASP A 40 -5.53 3.38 14.89
C ASP A 40 -6.98 3.89 14.66
N GLY A 41 -7.79 3.12 13.93
CA GLY A 41 -9.18 3.44 13.57
C GLY A 41 -9.33 4.46 12.43
N LYS A 42 -8.22 4.96 11.87
CA LYS A 42 -8.20 5.95 10.79
C LYS A 42 -7.78 5.32 9.47
N GLN A 43 -8.24 5.88 8.37
CA GLN A 43 -7.79 5.47 7.04
C GLN A 43 -6.30 5.80 6.86
N THR A 44 -5.57 4.96 6.11
CA THR A 44 -4.13 5.16 5.87
C THR A 44 -3.79 6.53 5.27
N TRP A 45 -4.68 7.10 4.45
CA TRP A 45 -4.50 8.42 3.83
C TRP A 45 -4.61 9.58 4.83
N GLU A 46 -5.49 9.47 5.84
CA GLU A 46 -5.61 10.48 6.91
C GLU A 46 -4.32 10.58 7.72
N LEU A 47 -3.69 9.43 7.99
CA LEU A 47 -2.39 9.40 8.66
C LEU A 47 -1.26 9.91 7.77
N ALA A 48 -1.30 9.70 6.46
CA ALA A 48 -0.32 10.31 5.56
C ALA A 48 -0.40 11.84 5.57
N GLU A 49 -1.59 12.43 5.63
CA GLU A 49 -1.72 13.89 5.67
C GLU A 49 -1.15 14.49 6.95
N ALA A 50 -1.42 13.88 8.10
CA ALA A 50 -1.00 14.40 9.41
C ALA A 50 0.41 13.96 9.82
N GLN A 51 0.85 12.78 9.41
CA GLN A 51 2.01 12.08 9.98
C GLN A 51 2.97 11.51 8.92
N LYS A 52 2.98 12.05 7.69
CA LYS A 52 3.89 11.57 6.61
C LYS A 52 5.37 11.49 7.01
N ASP A 53 5.83 12.30 7.96
CA ASP A 53 7.21 12.37 8.41
C ASP A 53 7.47 11.52 9.68
N ASP A 54 6.45 10.85 10.23
CA ASP A 54 6.56 9.87 11.30
C ASP A 54 6.82 8.48 10.69
N LEU A 55 8.00 7.94 10.98
CA LEU A 55 8.44 6.65 10.45
C LEU A 55 7.56 5.50 10.93
N GLU A 56 7.22 5.45 12.22
CA GLU A 56 6.44 4.36 12.78
C GLU A 56 5.00 4.40 12.29
N ALA A 57 4.42 5.60 12.11
CA ALA A 57 3.11 5.75 11.48
C ALA A 57 3.12 5.20 10.04
N MET A 58 4.14 5.55 9.24
CA MET A 58 4.23 5.08 7.85
C MET A 58 4.46 3.57 7.74
N LYS A 59 5.19 2.96 8.70
CA LYS A 59 5.31 1.50 8.79
C LYS A 59 3.98 0.82 9.07
N ARG A 60 3.19 1.34 10.01
CA ARG A 60 1.83 0.82 10.27
C ARG A 60 0.95 0.93 9.04
N CYS A 61 1.08 2.01 8.25
CA CYS A 61 0.39 2.11 6.96
C CYS A 61 0.84 1.04 5.96
N CYS A 62 2.15 0.74 5.85
CA CYS A 62 2.63 -0.37 5.04
C CYS A 62 1.99 -1.71 5.44
N ASP A 63 1.90 -1.99 6.74
CA ASP A 63 1.29 -3.23 7.24
C ASP A 63 -0.20 -3.31 6.90
N ALA A 64 -0.93 -2.20 7.02
CA ALA A 64 -2.34 -2.11 6.66
C ALA A 64 -2.57 -2.33 5.15
N GLU A 65 -1.70 -1.80 4.29
CA GLU A 65 -1.75 -2.03 2.85
C GLU A 65 -1.51 -3.52 2.50
N LEU A 66 -0.56 -4.18 3.16
CA LEU A 66 -0.30 -5.61 2.95
C LEU A 66 -1.48 -6.47 3.41
N LYS A 67 -2.06 -6.18 4.59
CA LYS A 67 -3.27 -6.88 5.06
C LYS A 67 -4.45 -6.64 4.13
N THR A 68 -4.58 -5.44 3.59
CA THR A 68 -5.61 -5.10 2.60
C THR A 68 -5.41 -5.88 1.32
N MET A 69 -4.16 -6.04 0.86
CA MET A 69 -3.84 -6.88 -0.28
C MET A 69 -4.27 -8.33 -0.08
N GLU A 70 -3.96 -8.92 1.08
CA GLU A 70 -4.35 -10.29 1.41
C GLU A 70 -5.88 -10.46 1.49
N LYS A 71 -6.55 -9.52 2.17
CA LYS A 71 -7.99 -9.59 2.41
C LYS A 71 -8.84 -9.18 1.22
N ALA A 72 -8.47 -8.16 0.46
CA ALA A 72 -9.28 -7.62 -0.64
C ALA A 72 -8.71 -7.90 -2.04
N GLY A 73 -7.48 -8.43 -2.15
CA GLY A 73 -6.84 -8.65 -3.45
C GLY A 73 -6.50 -7.34 -4.16
N LEU A 74 -6.28 -6.27 -3.41
CA LEU A 74 -5.88 -4.96 -3.94
C LEU A 74 -4.36 -4.84 -3.91
N VAL A 75 -3.78 -4.21 -4.93
CA VAL A 75 -2.35 -3.94 -4.94
C VAL A 75 -2.03 -2.88 -3.88
N PRO A 76 -1.00 -3.09 -3.03
CA PRO A 76 -0.65 -2.12 -2.00
C PRO A 76 -0.22 -0.79 -2.61
N ALA A 77 -0.59 0.32 -1.97
CA ALA A 77 -0.22 1.64 -2.43
C ALA A 77 1.30 1.90 -2.26
N PRO A 78 2.03 2.34 -3.31
CA PRO A 78 3.48 2.58 -3.24
C PRO A 78 3.87 3.72 -2.29
N TYR A 79 2.95 4.64 -1.99
CA TYR A 79 3.25 5.87 -1.27
C TYR A 79 3.90 5.61 0.09
N TYR A 80 3.30 4.74 0.90
CA TYR A 80 3.76 4.50 2.27
C TYR A 80 5.13 3.82 2.28
N PHE A 81 5.35 2.84 1.41
CA PHE A 81 6.65 2.16 1.26
C PHE A 81 7.74 3.14 0.81
N GLU A 82 7.43 4.02 -0.14
CA GLU A 82 8.36 5.06 -0.56
C GLU A 82 8.68 6.03 0.59
N ARG A 83 7.68 6.41 1.41
CA ARG A 83 7.90 7.28 2.57
C ARG A 83 8.75 6.62 3.64
N VAL A 84 8.49 5.36 3.98
CA VAL A 84 9.34 4.59 4.90
C VAL A 84 10.77 4.55 4.37
N ALA A 85 10.98 4.21 3.10
CA ALA A 85 12.32 4.21 2.48
C ALA A 85 13.04 5.57 2.57
N ILE A 86 12.32 6.68 2.33
CA ILE A 86 12.88 8.04 2.48
C ILE A 86 13.29 8.32 3.93
N LEU A 87 12.44 7.99 4.89
CA LEU A 87 12.68 8.26 6.32
C LEU A 87 13.81 7.37 6.86
N SER A 88 13.86 6.09 6.49
CA SER A 88 14.96 5.18 6.82
C SER A 88 16.31 5.71 6.31
N ARG A 89 16.35 6.21 5.07
CA ARG A 89 17.56 6.84 4.50
C ARG A 89 18.00 8.07 5.29
N LYS A 90 17.06 8.94 5.70
CA LYS A 90 17.37 10.11 6.53
C LYS A 90 17.98 9.69 7.87
N ASN A 91 17.52 8.58 8.44
CA ASN A 91 18.03 7.99 9.67
C ASN A 91 19.30 7.14 9.45
N LYS A 92 19.83 7.07 8.22
CA LYS A 92 20.95 6.19 7.80
C LYS A 92 20.71 4.70 8.06
N ASP A 93 19.45 4.29 8.24
CA ASP A 93 19.06 2.89 8.36
C ASP A 93 18.83 2.29 6.96
N TYR A 94 19.94 2.01 6.26
CA TYR A 94 19.89 1.44 4.91
C TYR A 94 19.32 0.02 4.89
N ARG A 95 19.47 -0.74 5.99
CA ARG A 95 18.89 -2.08 6.12
C ARG A 95 17.37 -2.02 6.07
N GLN A 96 16.77 -1.08 6.79
CA GLN A 96 15.33 -0.88 6.76
C GLN A 96 14.83 -0.31 5.43
N GLU A 97 15.58 0.61 4.81
CA GLU A 97 15.28 1.08 3.45
C GLU A 97 15.21 -0.10 2.47
N ILE A 98 16.22 -0.97 2.48
CA ILE A 98 16.27 -2.18 1.64
C ILE A 98 15.05 -3.07 1.92
N TYR A 99 14.79 -3.39 3.19
CA TYR A 99 13.70 -4.28 3.57
C TYR A 99 12.34 -3.83 3.03
N TYR A 100 11.95 -2.57 3.23
CA TYR A 100 10.64 -2.08 2.77
C TYR A 100 10.56 -1.93 1.25
N CYS A 101 11.66 -1.57 0.59
CA CYS A 101 11.74 -1.57 -0.87
C CYS A 101 11.56 -2.99 -1.45
N GLU A 102 12.27 -3.99 -0.89
CA GLU A 102 12.19 -5.39 -1.34
C GLU A 102 10.81 -5.98 -1.10
N GLN A 103 10.26 -5.82 0.11
CA GLN A 103 8.90 -6.23 0.46
C GLN A 103 7.88 -5.70 -0.56
N TYR A 104 7.92 -4.40 -0.87
CA TYR A 104 6.97 -3.83 -1.82
C TYR A 104 7.12 -4.42 -3.23
N ILE A 105 8.35 -4.49 -3.74
CA ILE A 105 8.62 -5.01 -5.09
C ILE A 105 8.16 -6.47 -5.18
N GLU A 106 8.55 -7.31 -4.23
CA GLU A 106 8.20 -8.73 -4.19
C GLU A 106 6.69 -8.95 -4.19
N LYS A 107 5.95 -8.24 -3.33
CA LYS A 107 4.49 -8.38 -3.23
C LYS A 107 3.78 -7.93 -4.51
N VAL A 108 4.22 -6.81 -5.09
CA VAL A 108 3.66 -6.30 -6.34
C VAL A 108 3.95 -7.25 -7.51
N GLU A 109 5.18 -7.76 -7.61
CA GLU A 109 5.54 -8.73 -8.65
C GLU A 109 4.76 -10.04 -8.50
N ALA A 110 4.66 -10.57 -7.29
CA ALA A 110 3.85 -11.76 -6.99
C ALA A 110 2.37 -11.55 -7.37
N PHE A 111 1.82 -10.36 -7.11
CA PHE A 111 0.45 -10.02 -7.51
C PHE A 111 0.24 -10.13 -9.02
N TYR A 112 1.09 -9.50 -9.82
CA TYR A 112 0.93 -9.49 -11.28
C TYR A 112 1.31 -10.83 -11.92
N SER A 113 2.24 -11.57 -11.33
CA SER A 113 2.55 -12.95 -11.76
C SER A 113 1.34 -13.87 -11.59
N LYS A 114 0.55 -13.68 -10.52
CA LYS A 114 -0.65 -14.49 -10.25
C LYS A 114 -1.88 -14.04 -11.03
N ASN A 115 -2.11 -12.72 -11.15
CA ASN A 115 -3.36 -12.18 -11.67
C ASN A 115 -3.26 -11.67 -13.12
N GLY A 116 -2.05 -11.56 -13.67
CA GLY A 116 -1.80 -10.89 -14.94
C GLY A 116 -2.08 -9.39 -14.88
N THR A 117 -2.00 -8.73 -16.04
CA THR A 117 -2.21 -7.27 -16.18
C THR A 117 -3.50 -6.93 -16.95
N ASN A 118 -4.28 -7.94 -17.36
CA ASN A 118 -5.46 -7.74 -18.20
C ASN A 118 -6.55 -6.99 -17.42
N ASN A 119 -6.90 -5.79 -17.88
CA ASN A 119 -7.91 -4.89 -17.29
C ASN A 119 -7.58 -4.31 -15.90
N ILE A 120 -6.33 -4.37 -15.46
CA ILE A 120 -5.87 -3.76 -14.20
C ILE A 120 -4.68 -2.85 -14.52
N ALA A 121 -4.66 -1.64 -13.98
CA ALA A 121 -3.52 -0.74 -14.13
C ALA A 121 -2.26 -1.40 -13.57
N ASP A 122 -1.19 -1.46 -14.36
CA ASP A 122 0.10 -2.03 -13.93
C ASP A 122 0.90 -0.99 -13.14
N VAL A 123 0.86 -1.06 -11.81
CA VAL A 123 1.55 -0.09 -10.94
C VAL A 123 3.06 -0.14 -11.12
N ARG A 124 3.62 -1.24 -11.66
CA ARG A 124 5.06 -1.36 -11.94
C ARG A 124 5.53 -0.37 -13.02
N LYS A 125 4.62 0.06 -13.89
CA LYS A 125 4.88 1.08 -14.91
C LYS A 125 4.83 2.51 -14.33
N GLY A 126 4.27 2.68 -13.13
CA GLY A 126 4.09 3.96 -12.47
C GLY A 126 5.40 4.60 -11.96
N PRO A 127 5.43 5.93 -11.78
CA PRO A 127 6.63 6.66 -11.37
C PRO A 127 7.12 6.25 -9.98
N ARG A 128 6.21 5.99 -9.03
CA ARG A 128 6.57 5.62 -7.65
C ARG A 128 7.22 4.24 -7.56
N PHE A 129 6.73 3.26 -8.31
CA PHE A 129 7.38 1.94 -8.36
C PHE A 129 8.80 2.06 -8.90
N LYS A 130 9.00 2.80 -10.00
CA LYS A 130 10.33 3.07 -10.55
C LYS A 130 11.24 3.80 -9.55
N ALA A 131 10.68 4.72 -8.75
CA ALA A 131 11.42 5.39 -7.69
C ALA A 131 11.86 4.41 -6.60
N ILE A 132 11.00 3.49 -6.16
CA ILE A 132 11.31 2.45 -5.17
C ILE A 132 12.42 1.52 -5.67
N VAL A 133 12.37 1.08 -6.94
CA VAL A 133 13.44 0.26 -7.56
C VAL A 133 14.79 0.99 -7.55
N LYS A 134 14.81 2.27 -7.95
CA LYS A 134 16.04 3.08 -7.92
C LYS A 134 16.58 3.27 -6.49
N ARG A 135 15.69 3.47 -5.51
CA ARG A 135 16.06 3.58 -4.09
C ARG A 135 16.69 2.29 -3.59
N LEU A 136 16.11 1.14 -3.91
CA LEU A 136 16.65 -0.18 -3.54
C LEU A 136 18.08 -0.36 -4.01
N GLN A 137 18.34 -0.10 -5.30
CA GLN A 137 19.69 -0.18 -5.86
C GLN A 137 20.65 0.71 -5.08
N LYS A 138 20.26 1.97 -4.84
CA LYS A 138 21.11 2.91 -4.12
C LYS A 138 21.32 2.54 -2.66
N ALA A 139 20.31 1.99 -1.99
CA ALA A 139 20.38 1.56 -0.60
C ALA A 139 21.34 0.37 -0.45
N LYS A 140 21.30 -0.59 -1.38
CA LYS A 140 22.26 -1.72 -1.43
C LYS A 140 23.70 -1.25 -1.59
N GLU A 141 23.95 -0.29 -2.47
CA GLU A 141 25.28 0.33 -2.63
C GLU A 141 25.78 1.01 -1.34
N LEU A 142 24.88 1.65 -0.59
CA LEU A 142 25.23 2.35 0.64
C LEU A 142 25.42 1.40 1.82
N TYR A 143 24.66 0.31 1.88
CA TYR A 143 24.78 -0.71 2.92
C TYR A 143 26.04 -1.57 2.77
N ALA A 144 26.54 -1.72 1.55
CA ALA A 144 27.77 -2.46 1.26
C ALA A 144 29.06 -1.66 1.51
N ARG A 145 28.95 -0.37 1.88
CA ARG A 145 30.08 0.52 2.20
C ARG A 145 30.29 0.57 3.71
#